data_AF-A0A3B8UBS8-F1
#
_entry.id   AF-A0A3B8UBS8-F1
#
_cell.length_a   1.000
_cell.length_b   1.000
_cell.length_c   1.000
_cell.angle_alpha   90.00
_cell.angle_beta   90.00
_cell.angle_gamma   90.00
#
_symmetry.space_group_name_H-M   'P 1'
#
loop_
_entity.id
_entity.type
_entity.pdbx_description
1 polymer ?
#
loop_
_entity_poly.entity_id
_entity_poly.type
_entity_poly.pdbx_seq_one_letter_code
_entity_poly.pdbx_strand_id
1 'polypeptide(L)'
;MRIRYLMIATTVAAALAILTPPAQDVLNSTPVPYSASQGGIISSQDAALVQQGLTAARARDVFGTQAIMARISDPSARKLVEWALVDTSDRQMSYSDLALAQTDLANWPRGGSRRAAGERALDMAGLSPDAAIAFFNGTAPTTAQGAIALAGALEQTGRRQEAQAVIRDWWRTQSFDEAQQSRIYSRWSGWLTND
;
A
#
# COMPACT_ATOMS: atom_id res chain seq x y z
N MET A 1 -4.45 -87.21 -18.00
CA MET A 1 -3.55 -87.89 -17.05
C MET A 1 -3.24 -86.91 -15.92
N ARG A 2 -3.76 -87.18 -14.72
CA ARG A 2 -3.22 -86.84 -13.37
C ARG A 2 -2.76 -85.40 -13.01
N ILE A 3 -3.47 -84.89 -11.98
CA ILE A 3 -2.97 -84.24 -10.73
C ILE A 3 -3.04 -82.70 -10.62
N ARG A 4 -3.75 -82.29 -9.56
CA ARG A 4 -3.87 -80.96 -8.92
C ARG A 4 -2.56 -80.56 -8.20
N TYR A 5 -2.29 -79.27 -8.00
CA TYR A 5 -2.35 -78.59 -6.69
C TYR A 5 -2.02 -77.09 -6.77
N LEU A 6 -2.69 -76.34 -5.87
CA LEU A 6 -2.67 -74.89 -5.62
C LEU A 6 -1.31 -74.31 -5.19
N MET A 7 -1.08 -73.01 -5.42
CA MET A 7 -1.01 -72.01 -4.34
C MET A 7 -0.92 -70.54 -4.85
N ILE A 8 -1.47 -69.66 -4.03
CA ILE A 8 -1.77 -68.24 -4.20
C ILE A 8 -0.58 -67.38 -3.77
N ALA A 9 -0.33 -66.28 -4.48
CA ALA A 9 0.29 -65.00 -4.06
C ALA A 9 0.84 -64.33 -5.34
N THR A 10 0.70 -63.05 -5.63
CA THR A 10 0.39 -61.86 -4.85
C THR A 10 -0.02 -60.82 -5.89
N THR A 11 -1.14 -60.14 -5.69
CA THR A 11 -1.54 -58.98 -6.50
C THR A 11 -0.57 -57.83 -6.25
N VAL A 12 0.14 -57.39 -7.29
CA VAL A 12 0.72 -56.04 -7.33
C VAL A 12 -0.16 -55.22 -8.25
N ALA A 13 -0.97 -54.37 -7.64
CA ALA A 13 -1.79 -53.37 -8.33
C ALA A 13 -0.87 -52.30 -8.92
N ALA A 14 -1.03 -52.04 -10.21
CA ALA A 14 -0.51 -50.87 -10.88
C ALA A 14 -1.65 -50.25 -11.68
N ALA A 15 -2.11 -49.06 -11.31
CA ALA A 15 -2.70 -48.08 -12.21
C ALA A 15 -2.95 -46.75 -11.48
N LEU A 16 -2.02 -45.83 -11.72
CA LEU A 16 -2.17 -44.37 -11.90
C LEU A 16 -3.50 -43.72 -11.48
N ALA A 17 -3.42 -42.81 -10.51
CA ALA A 17 -4.30 -41.66 -10.45
C ALA A 17 -3.60 -40.43 -9.83
N ILE A 18 -3.64 -39.34 -10.60
CA ILE A 18 -3.60 -37.91 -10.23
C ILE A 18 -2.26 -37.31 -9.78
N LEU A 19 -1.66 -36.49 -10.65
CA LEU A 19 -0.74 -35.41 -10.24
C LEU A 19 -1.53 -34.38 -9.43
N THR A 20 -1.46 -34.47 -8.10
CA THR A 20 -1.65 -33.35 -7.19
C THR A 20 -0.32 -33.13 -6.47
N PRO A 21 0.35 -31.97 -6.58
CA PRO A 21 1.42 -31.66 -5.65
C PRO A 21 0.81 -31.59 -4.24
N PRO A 22 1.41 -32.23 -3.21
CA PRO A 22 0.90 -32.16 -1.86
C PRO A 22 0.98 -30.71 -1.38
N ALA A 23 -0.18 -30.11 -1.11
CA ALA A 23 -0.28 -28.81 -0.49
C ALA A 23 0.03 -28.92 1.00
N GLN A 24 1.24 -29.33 1.40
CA GLN A 24 1.72 -29.28 2.79
C GLN A 24 3.23 -29.14 2.86
N ASP A 25 3.74 -27.90 2.76
CA ASP A 25 5.06 -27.58 3.35
C ASP A 25 5.24 -26.10 3.74
N VAL A 26 4.14 -25.38 4.00
CA VAL A 26 4.18 -23.98 4.49
C VAL A 26 4.02 -23.85 6.01
N LEU A 27 3.87 -24.98 6.72
CA LEU A 27 3.68 -24.97 8.17
C LEU A 27 4.98 -25.09 8.98
N ASN A 28 6.14 -25.25 8.33
CA ASN A 28 7.41 -25.50 9.03
C ASN A 28 8.60 -24.67 8.54
N SER A 29 8.36 -23.51 7.94
CA SER A 29 9.43 -22.54 7.70
C SER A 29 9.86 -21.93 9.04
N THR A 30 10.93 -22.46 9.63
CA THR A 30 11.65 -21.77 10.70
C THR A 30 12.13 -20.43 10.16
N PRO A 31 11.92 -19.31 10.86
CA PRO A 31 12.46 -18.03 10.44
C PRO A 31 13.98 -18.15 10.35
N VAL A 32 14.53 -18.08 9.15
CA VAL A 32 15.98 -17.92 8.97
C VAL A 32 16.34 -16.56 9.55
N PRO A 33 17.14 -16.50 10.63
CA PRO A 33 17.57 -15.22 11.17
C PRO A 33 18.43 -14.52 10.12
N TYR A 34 18.07 -13.29 9.77
CA TYR A 34 18.95 -12.41 9.00
C TYR A 34 20.26 -12.27 9.78
N SER A 35 21.30 -12.96 9.33
CA SER A 35 22.63 -12.87 9.91
C SER A 35 23.28 -11.59 9.37
N ALA A 36 23.15 -10.49 10.11
CA ALA A 36 23.88 -9.28 9.81
C ALA A 36 25.38 -9.53 10.04
N SER A 37 26.20 -9.30 9.01
CA SER A 37 27.66 -9.27 9.15
C SER A 37 28.06 -8.27 10.24
N GLN A 38 28.90 -8.68 11.19
CA GLN A 38 29.37 -7.86 12.32
C GLN A 38 30.29 -6.67 11.94
N GLY A 39 30.29 -6.25 10.67
CA GLY A 39 30.77 -4.93 10.27
C GLY A 39 29.60 -3.98 10.32
N GLY A 40 29.52 -3.14 11.37
CA GLY A 40 28.41 -2.21 11.57
C GLY A 40 28.20 -1.34 10.33
N ILE A 41 27.13 -1.61 9.58
CA ILE A 41 26.73 -0.82 8.40
C ILE A 41 26.36 0.61 8.82
N ILE A 42 26.00 0.81 10.10
CA ILE A 42 25.70 2.11 10.72
C ILE A 42 26.40 2.25 12.07
N SER A 43 26.62 3.50 12.52
CA SER A 43 27.20 3.78 13.83
C SER A 43 26.30 3.31 14.99
N SER A 44 26.86 2.97 16.14
CA SER A 44 26.07 2.59 17.33
C SER A 44 25.15 3.71 17.80
N GLN A 45 25.58 4.96 17.63
CA GLN A 45 24.78 6.14 17.92
C GLN A 45 23.55 6.25 16.99
N ASP A 46 23.74 6.06 15.69
CA ASP A 46 22.63 6.06 14.73
C ASP A 46 21.71 4.87 14.97
N ALA A 47 22.24 3.68 15.28
CA ALA A 47 21.43 2.51 15.61
C ALA A 47 20.50 2.77 16.80
N ALA A 48 21.00 3.44 17.85
CA ALA A 48 20.19 3.83 19.00
C ALA A 48 19.11 4.86 18.63
N LEU A 49 19.45 5.86 17.81
CA LEU A 49 18.50 6.87 17.33
C LEU A 49 17.42 6.27 16.43
N VAL A 50 17.77 5.33 15.55
CA VAL A 50 16.81 4.59 14.72
C VAL A 50 15.80 3.87 15.61
N GLN A 51 16.27 3.14 16.63
CA GLN A 51 15.37 2.40 17.52
C GLN A 51 14.41 3.35 18.27
N GLN A 52 14.91 4.51 18.72
CA GLN A 52 14.07 5.54 19.33
C GLN A 52 13.06 6.12 18.33
N GLY A 53 13.51 6.46 17.11
CA GLY A 53 12.66 7.02 16.05
C GLY A 53 11.57 6.05 15.61
N LEU A 54 11.88 4.77 15.44
CA LEU A 54 10.88 3.73 15.14
C LEU A 54 9.87 3.55 16.28
N THR A 55 10.31 3.72 17.53
CA THR A 55 9.41 3.64 18.69
C THR A 55 8.46 4.85 18.73
N ALA A 56 8.97 6.06 18.49
CA ALA A 56 8.16 7.27 18.37
C ALA A 56 7.17 7.21 17.19
N ALA A 57 7.61 6.71 16.03
CA ALA A 57 6.76 6.51 14.86
C ALA A 57 5.60 5.57 15.18
N ARG A 58 5.88 4.41 15.80
CA ARG A 58 4.82 3.46 16.24
C ARG A 58 3.83 4.10 17.23
N ALA A 59 4.31 5.00 18.09
CA ALA A 59 3.48 5.78 19.00
C ALA A 59 2.71 6.93 18.32
N ARG A 60 2.89 7.11 17.01
CA ARG A 60 2.34 8.21 16.19
C ARG A 60 2.76 9.60 16.65
N ASP A 61 3.94 9.69 17.26
CA ASP A 61 4.55 10.96 17.66
C ASP A 61 5.30 11.57 16.49
N VAL A 62 4.59 12.36 15.67
CA VAL A 62 5.14 12.97 14.46
C VAL A 62 6.31 13.90 14.80
N PHE A 63 6.11 14.81 15.76
CA PHE A 63 7.12 15.80 16.13
C PHE A 63 8.35 15.14 16.77
N GLY A 64 8.16 14.20 17.70
CA GLY A 64 9.26 13.47 18.31
C GLY A 64 10.05 12.65 17.30
N THR A 65 9.36 11.99 16.36
CA THR A 65 10.03 11.23 15.29
C THR A 65 10.88 12.13 14.39
N GLN A 66 10.34 13.28 13.95
CA GLN A 66 11.07 14.26 13.14
C GLN A 66 12.30 14.81 13.87
N ALA A 67 12.17 15.12 15.17
CA ALA A 67 13.28 15.59 15.99
C ALA A 67 14.41 14.54 16.12
N ILE A 68 14.06 13.26 16.21
CA ILE A 68 15.03 12.16 16.23
C ILE A 68 15.70 12.01 14.86
N MET A 69 14.94 12.05 13.77
CA MET A 69 15.46 11.96 12.40
C MET A 69 16.52 13.02 12.09
N ALA A 70 16.35 14.24 12.59
CA ALA A 70 17.30 15.34 12.41
C ALA A 70 18.69 15.06 13.04
N ARG A 71 18.77 14.10 13.97
CA ARG A 71 20.00 13.73 14.67
C ARG A 71 20.68 12.49 14.08
N ILE A 72 19.98 11.71 13.27
CA ILE A 72 20.55 10.54 12.58
C ILE A 72 21.48 11.04 11.49
N SER A 73 22.72 10.54 11.45
CA SER A 73 23.71 10.95 10.44
C SER A 73 23.56 10.14 9.16
N ASP A 74 23.44 8.81 9.28
CA ASP A 74 23.29 7.92 8.13
C ASP A 74 21.99 8.20 7.34
N PRO A 75 22.06 8.50 6.03
CA PRO A 75 20.88 8.80 5.22
C PRO A 75 19.89 7.64 5.10
N SER A 76 20.38 6.40 5.03
CA SER A 76 19.53 5.21 4.87
C SER A 76 18.77 4.91 6.16
N ALA A 77 19.44 5.05 7.31
CA ALA A 77 18.86 4.96 8.64
C ALA A 77 17.79 6.04 8.86
N ARG A 78 18.03 7.27 8.41
CA ARG A 78 17.03 8.35 8.47
C ARG A 78 15.80 8.02 7.62
N LYS A 79 16.00 7.52 6.39
CA LYS A 79 14.89 7.10 5.51
C LYS A 79 14.08 5.94 6.08
N LEU A 80 14.70 5.02 6.82
CA LEU A 80 13.97 3.94 7.50
C LEU A 80 12.98 4.48 8.55
N VAL A 81 13.41 5.48 9.33
CA VAL A 81 12.55 6.12 10.33
C VAL A 81 11.46 6.96 9.64
N GLU A 82 11.80 7.67 8.57
CA GLU A 82 10.82 8.42 7.75
C GLU A 82 9.74 7.49 7.18
N TRP A 83 10.13 6.36 6.59
CA TRP A 83 9.22 5.37 6.06
C TRP A 83 8.26 4.86 7.13
N ALA A 84 8.77 4.58 8.34
CA ALA A 84 7.94 4.15 9.45
C ALA A 84 6.96 5.25 9.89
N LEU A 85 7.41 6.50 9.99
CA LEU A 85 6.57 7.64 10.34
C LEU A 85 5.40 7.81 9.37
N VAL A 86 5.69 7.78 8.07
CA VAL A 86 4.66 7.95 7.04
C VAL A 86 3.67 6.79 7.08
N ASP A 87 4.12 5.55 7.29
CA ASP A 87 3.23 4.38 7.36
C ASP A 87 2.30 4.41 8.59
N THR A 88 2.76 4.97 9.72
CA THR A 88 2.00 4.99 10.98
C THR A 88 1.14 6.23 11.18
N SER A 89 1.54 7.36 10.60
CA SER A 89 1.01 8.69 10.92
C SER A 89 0.54 9.50 9.72
N ASP A 90 0.38 8.88 8.55
CA ASP A 90 -0.08 9.53 7.32
C ASP A 90 -1.24 10.54 7.50
N ARG A 91 -2.28 10.18 8.27
CA ARG A 91 -3.46 11.04 8.50
C ARG A 91 -3.18 12.29 9.34
N GLN A 92 -2.04 12.36 10.01
CA GLN A 92 -1.60 13.49 10.83
C GLN A 92 -0.60 14.38 10.10
N MET A 93 -0.14 13.97 8.92
CA MET A 93 0.89 14.67 8.15
C MET A 93 0.28 15.62 7.13
N SER A 94 1.01 16.69 6.81
CA SER A 94 0.59 17.64 5.79
C SER A 94 0.67 17.04 4.39
N TYR A 95 -0.06 17.61 3.43
CA TYR A 95 0.08 17.23 2.02
C TYR A 95 1.52 17.39 1.53
N SER A 96 2.20 18.49 1.90
CA SER A 96 3.59 18.73 1.49
C SER A 96 4.53 17.64 1.99
N ASP A 97 4.39 17.20 3.25
CA ASP A 97 5.24 16.15 3.80
C ASP A 97 5.01 14.81 3.07
N LEU A 98 3.74 14.49 2.80
CA LEU A 98 3.38 13.25 2.10
C LEU A 98 3.79 13.27 0.62
N ALA A 99 3.75 14.43 -0.04
CA ALA A 99 4.21 14.59 -1.42
C ALA A 99 5.73 14.42 -1.52
N LEU A 100 6.49 14.96 -0.56
CA LEU A 100 7.93 14.73 -0.45
C LEU A 100 8.22 13.25 -0.21
N ALA A 101 7.56 12.63 0.77
CA ALA A 101 7.72 11.21 1.09
C ALA A 101 7.39 10.29 -0.11
N GLN A 102 6.41 10.65 -0.94
CA GLN A 102 6.08 9.91 -2.16
C GLN A 102 7.28 9.83 -3.12
N THR A 103 8.07 10.91 -3.21
CA THR A 103 9.26 11.00 -4.07
C THR A 103 10.47 10.36 -3.39
N ASP A 104 10.74 10.71 -2.14
CA ASP A 104 11.93 10.26 -1.40
C ASP A 104 11.93 8.76 -1.12
N LEU A 105 10.74 8.17 -1.06
CA LEU A 105 10.48 6.76 -0.79
C LEU A 105 9.92 6.01 -2.01
N ALA A 106 10.12 6.49 -3.26
CA ALA A 106 9.53 5.88 -4.46
C ALA A 106 9.79 4.35 -4.59
N ASN A 107 10.98 3.89 -4.22
CA ASN A 107 11.40 2.47 -4.31
C ASN A 107 11.30 1.71 -2.98
N TRP A 108 10.63 2.28 -1.99
CA TRP A 108 10.47 1.66 -0.67
C TRP A 108 9.20 0.80 -0.60
N PRO A 109 9.16 -0.21 0.28
CA PRO A 109 7.97 -1.04 0.49
C PRO A 109 6.70 -0.22 0.73
N ARG A 110 5.53 -0.75 0.38
CA ARG A 110 4.22 -0.13 0.63
C ARG A 110 3.96 1.20 -0.11
N GLY A 111 4.50 1.33 -1.33
CA GLY A 111 4.26 2.52 -2.18
C GLY A 111 2.79 2.83 -2.43
N GLY A 112 1.93 1.82 -2.54
CA GLY A 112 0.48 2.02 -2.67
C GLY A 112 -0.16 2.70 -1.45
N SER A 113 0.30 2.39 -0.24
CA SER A 113 -0.19 3.04 1.00
C SER A 113 0.20 4.52 1.04
N ARG A 114 1.42 4.86 0.62
CA ARG A 114 1.87 6.26 0.49
C ARG A 114 1.09 7.03 -0.57
N ARG A 115 0.82 6.40 -1.72
CA ARG A 115 -0.02 7.00 -2.76
C ARG A 115 -1.41 7.34 -2.22
N ALA A 116 -2.04 6.39 -1.53
CA ALA A 116 -3.34 6.57 -0.91
C ALA A 116 -3.33 7.67 0.17
N ALA A 117 -2.24 7.79 0.94
CA ALA A 117 -2.06 8.87 1.92
C ALA A 117 -1.99 10.25 1.23
N GLY A 118 -1.20 10.37 0.17
CA GLY A 118 -1.10 11.60 -0.62
C GLY A 118 -2.45 12.02 -1.21
N GLU A 119 -3.24 11.07 -1.73
CA GLU A 119 -4.58 11.33 -2.25
C GLU A 119 -5.56 11.84 -1.18
N ARG A 120 -5.55 11.25 0.01
CA ARG A 120 -6.36 11.75 1.14
C ARG A 120 -5.95 13.16 1.56
N ALA A 121 -4.65 13.40 1.65
CA ALA A 121 -4.14 14.72 2.02
C ALA A 121 -4.45 15.76 0.93
N LEU A 122 -4.43 15.37 -0.35
CA LEU A 122 -4.79 16.24 -1.46
C LEU A 122 -6.25 16.73 -1.35
N ASP A 123 -7.18 15.82 -1.06
CA ASP A 123 -8.61 16.14 -0.88
C ASP A 123 -8.85 17.10 0.30
N MET A 124 -8.06 16.98 1.37
CA MET A 124 -8.15 17.86 2.54
C MET A 124 -7.46 19.21 2.35
N ALA A 125 -6.35 19.25 1.58
CA ALA A 125 -5.50 20.44 1.45
C ALA A 125 -6.12 21.54 0.58
N GLY A 126 -7.09 21.20 -0.28
CA GLY A 126 -7.77 22.18 -1.13
C GLY A 126 -6.82 22.88 -2.12
N LEU A 127 -5.92 22.13 -2.75
CA LEU A 127 -4.95 22.66 -3.71
C LEU A 127 -5.63 23.26 -4.95
N SER A 128 -4.86 24.05 -5.72
CA SER A 128 -5.32 24.53 -7.02
C SER A 128 -5.65 23.36 -7.96
N PRO A 129 -6.61 23.53 -8.90
CA PRO A 129 -6.98 22.47 -9.83
C PRO A 129 -5.80 21.91 -10.63
N ASP A 130 -4.91 22.78 -11.10
CA ASP A 130 -3.73 22.36 -11.87
C ASP A 130 -2.77 21.51 -11.03
N ALA A 131 -2.55 21.88 -9.76
CA ALA A 131 -1.70 21.12 -8.85
C ALA A 131 -2.32 19.75 -8.52
N ALA A 132 -3.64 19.70 -8.30
CA ALA A 132 -4.34 18.45 -8.06
C ALA A 132 -4.27 17.52 -9.28
N ILE A 133 -4.49 18.03 -10.49
CA ILE A 133 -4.34 17.26 -11.73
C ILE A 133 -2.90 16.77 -11.91
N ALA A 134 -1.91 17.63 -11.66
CA ALA A 134 -0.49 17.30 -11.76
C ALA A 134 -0.07 16.19 -10.78
N PHE A 135 -0.64 16.15 -9.56
CA PHE A 135 -0.38 15.07 -8.61
C PHE A 135 -0.76 13.69 -9.17
N PHE A 136 -1.83 13.61 -9.96
CA PHE A 136 -2.25 12.36 -10.58
C PHE A 136 -1.34 11.98 -11.75
N ASN A 137 -0.84 12.95 -12.53
CA ASN A 137 0.07 12.76 -13.66
C ASN A 137 -0.37 11.62 -14.61
N GLY A 138 -1.67 11.56 -14.92
CA GLY A 138 -2.26 10.51 -15.76
C GLY A 138 -2.47 9.16 -15.09
N THR A 139 -2.08 9.01 -13.82
CA THR A 139 -2.34 7.80 -13.03
C THR A 139 -3.74 7.87 -12.41
N ALA A 140 -4.47 6.76 -12.45
CA ALA A 140 -5.78 6.67 -11.83
C ALA A 140 -5.69 6.87 -10.29
N PRO A 141 -6.72 7.47 -9.67
CA PRO A 141 -6.82 7.53 -8.22
C PRO A 141 -6.99 6.13 -7.64
N THR A 142 -6.45 5.94 -6.43
CA THR A 142 -6.48 4.69 -5.67
C THR A 142 -7.39 4.76 -4.44
N THR A 143 -7.95 5.93 -4.16
CA THR A 143 -8.87 6.21 -3.06
C THR A 143 -10.08 7.01 -3.55
N ALA A 144 -11.20 6.88 -2.84
CA ALA A 144 -12.40 7.66 -3.15
C ALA A 144 -12.14 9.17 -2.96
N GLN A 145 -11.37 9.55 -1.93
CA GLN A 145 -10.93 10.93 -1.73
C GLN A 145 -10.10 11.44 -2.93
N GLY A 146 -9.17 10.62 -3.44
CA GLY A 146 -8.41 10.94 -4.64
C GLY A 146 -9.29 11.10 -5.88
N ALA A 147 -10.29 10.23 -6.06
CA ALA A 147 -11.26 10.34 -7.15
C ALA A 147 -12.08 11.64 -7.07
N ILE A 148 -12.55 11.99 -5.87
CA ILE A 148 -13.28 13.23 -5.60
C ILE A 148 -12.39 14.45 -5.89
N ALA A 149 -11.14 14.44 -5.42
CA ALA A 149 -10.19 15.52 -5.64
C ALA A 149 -9.87 15.71 -7.14
N LEU A 150 -9.56 14.61 -7.85
CA LEU A 150 -9.27 14.64 -9.29
C LEU A 150 -10.48 15.12 -10.10
N ALA A 151 -11.65 14.53 -9.89
CA ALA A 151 -12.85 14.92 -10.61
C ALA A 151 -13.22 16.37 -10.33
N GLY A 152 -13.05 16.83 -9.09
CA GLY A 152 -13.29 18.21 -8.72
C GLY A 152 -12.37 19.19 -9.45
N ALA A 153 -11.09 18.85 -9.56
CA ALA A 153 -10.09 19.66 -10.28
C ALA A 153 -10.34 19.66 -11.81
N LEU A 154 -10.68 18.51 -12.38
CA LEU A 154 -11.04 18.39 -13.79
C LEU A 154 -12.28 19.23 -14.12
N GLU A 155 -13.30 19.22 -13.26
CA GLU A 155 -14.49 20.05 -13.45
C GLU A 155 -14.16 21.55 -13.43
N GLN A 156 -13.35 22.00 -12.47
CA GLN A 156 -12.96 23.40 -12.35
C GLN A 156 -12.11 23.91 -13.53
N THR A 157 -11.44 23.00 -14.25
CA THR A 157 -10.66 23.31 -15.46
C THR A 157 -11.43 23.08 -16.77
N GLY A 158 -12.75 22.84 -16.70
CA GLY A 158 -13.61 22.65 -17.87
C GLY A 158 -13.55 21.25 -18.49
N ARG A 159 -12.81 20.31 -17.90
CA ARG A 159 -12.62 18.92 -18.37
C ARG A 159 -13.73 18.00 -17.85
N ARG A 160 -14.98 18.42 -18.03
CA ARG A 160 -16.17 17.77 -17.44
C ARG A 160 -16.34 16.31 -17.84
N GLN A 161 -16.06 15.95 -19.09
CA GLN A 161 -16.20 14.56 -19.58
C GLN A 161 -15.23 13.62 -18.84
N GLU A 162 -13.99 14.07 -18.60
CA GLU A 162 -12.99 13.30 -17.86
C GLU A 162 -13.37 13.17 -16.38
N ALA A 163 -13.84 14.27 -15.76
CA ALA A 163 -14.37 14.23 -14.39
C ALA A 163 -15.50 13.21 -14.24
N GLN A 164 -16.44 13.22 -15.19
CA GLN A 164 -17.57 12.30 -15.22
C GLN A 164 -17.11 10.84 -15.37
N ALA A 165 -16.12 10.57 -16.21
CA ALA A 165 -15.56 9.24 -16.37
C ALA A 165 -14.97 8.71 -15.05
N VAL A 166 -14.18 9.52 -14.34
CA VAL A 166 -13.57 9.15 -13.04
C VAL A 166 -14.65 8.81 -12.01
N ILE A 167 -15.67 9.66 -11.86
CA ILE A 167 -16.74 9.45 -10.87
C ILE A 167 -17.62 8.24 -11.23
N ARG A 168 -17.99 8.07 -12.50
CA ARG A 168 -18.81 6.95 -12.97
C ARG A 168 -18.10 5.61 -12.78
N ASP A 169 -16.79 5.57 -13.03
CA ASP A 169 -15.98 4.36 -12.83
C ASP A 169 -15.91 3.98 -11.35
N TRP A 170 -15.55 4.93 -10.48
CA TRP A 170 -15.49 4.71 -9.04
C TRP A 170 -16.82 4.27 -8.44
N TRP A 171 -17.92 4.93 -8.81
CA TRP A 171 -19.25 4.61 -8.30
C TRP A 171 -19.70 3.20 -8.66
N ARG A 172 -19.35 2.71 -9.86
CA ARG A 172 -19.79 1.40 -10.36
C ARG A 172 -18.90 0.25 -9.94
N THR A 173 -17.60 0.50 -9.77
CA THR A 173 -16.61 -0.59 -9.63
C THR A 173 -16.00 -0.71 -8.23
N GLN A 174 -16.07 0.34 -7.41
CA GLN A 174 -15.40 0.36 -6.11
C GLN A 174 -16.40 0.32 -4.95
N SER A 175 -16.00 -0.35 -3.86
CA SER A 175 -16.66 -0.26 -2.56
C SER A 175 -15.91 0.72 -1.67
N PHE A 176 -16.61 1.64 -1.02
CA PHE A 176 -16.02 2.69 -0.19
C PHE A 176 -17.04 3.20 0.84
N ASP A 177 -16.59 4.01 1.80
CA ASP A 177 -17.40 4.43 2.93
C ASP A 177 -18.60 5.33 2.56
N GLU A 178 -19.63 5.27 3.38
CA GLU A 178 -20.89 6.03 3.21
C GLU A 178 -20.64 7.54 3.14
N ALA A 179 -19.64 8.05 3.87
CA ALA A 179 -19.30 9.46 3.85
C ALA A 179 -18.83 9.91 2.45
N GLN A 180 -17.95 9.13 1.82
CA GLN A 180 -17.49 9.40 0.45
C GLN A 180 -18.61 9.17 -0.58
N GLN A 181 -19.45 8.16 -0.39
CA GLN A 181 -20.64 7.95 -1.24
C GLN A 181 -21.57 9.17 -1.20
N SER A 182 -21.84 9.69 -0.01
CA SER A 182 -22.69 10.86 0.20
C SER A 182 -22.10 12.13 -0.43
N ARG A 183 -20.76 12.32 -0.34
CA ARG A 183 -20.05 13.42 -1.00
C ARG A 183 -20.16 13.33 -2.52
N ILE A 184 -19.91 12.14 -3.08
CA ILE A 184 -20.02 11.91 -4.52
C ILE A 184 -21.45 12.16 -5.00
N TYR A 185 -22.43 11.58 -4.31
CA TYR A 185 -23.84 11.70 -4.68
C TYR A 185 -24.34 13.14 -4.60
N SER A 186 -23.99 13.88 -3.55
CA SER A 186 -24.42 15.29 -3.39
C SER A 186 -23.93 16.19 -4.52
N ARG A 187 -22.73 15.94 -5.05
CA ARG A 187 -22.13 16.78 -6.09
C ARG A 187 -22.42 16.31 -7.51
N TRP A 188 -22.49 14.99 -7.73
CA TRP A 188 -22.49 14.40 -9.07
C TRP A 188 -23.64 13.40 -9.29
N SER A 189 -24.70 13.41 -8.49
CA SER A 189 -25.88 12.52 -8.68
C SER A 189 -26.40 12.50 -10.12
N GLY A 190 -26.48 13.66 -10.79
CA GLY A 190 -26.93 13.76 -12.18
C GLY A 190 -26.01 13.07 -13.20
N TRP A 191 -24.81 12.63 -12.82
CA TRP A 191 -23.92 11.83 -13.67
C TRP A 191 -24.05 10.32 -13.45
N LEU A 192 -24.75 9.92 -12.40
CA LEU A 192 -24.86 8.54 -11.92
C LEU A 192 -26.16 7.86 -12.35
N THR A 193 -27.20 8.65 -12.64
CA THR A 193 -28.44 8.16 -13.24
C THR A 193 -28.17 7.64 -14.65
N ASN A 194 -28.79 6.52 -15.02
CA ASN A 194 -28.70 6.01 -16.39
C ASN A 194 -29.26 7.04 -17.38
N ASP A 195 -28.59 7.15 -18.52
CA ASP A 195 -29.07 7.88 -19.69
C ASP A 195 -30.38 7.26 -20.22
#